data_AF-A0A1Q7JCD2-F1
#
_entry.id   AF-A0A1Q7JCD2-F1
#
_cell.length_a   1.000
_cell.length_b   1.000
_cell.length_c   1.000
_cell.angle_alpha   90.00
_cell.angle_beta   90.00
_cell.angle_gamma   90.00
#
_symmetry.space_group_name_H-M   'P 1'
#
loop_
_entity.id
_entity.type
_entity.pdbx_description
1 polymer ?
#
loop_
_entity_poly.entity_id
_entity_poly.type
_entity_poly.pdbx_seq_one_letter_code
_entity_poly.pdbx_strand_id
1 'polypeptide(L)'
;MSARRGFTLIELLVTILIIGIVGGAITRLLLSQTRFYDQETQLRRARFVSRTAINAALSDLRMVEATGGAVSATATRITVRAPYAIGVACASSGTETTLSLWPVDSTMYATAGFSGYAWRDSLGQYTYLEAGASLAPDNASVCAAANVTVLPQGRVVAVRPALPASLPAATLIGTPVFLIQRVTYEFKSSVALPGRMALWRTIVQTGQSDELVAPFDTTAKFRFFVAGSDTAQSTVPTALAALRGLELDLNAQSERAPEGMAAPKQAQVVTAVFFNNQLK
;
A
#
# COMPACT_ATOMS: atom_id res chain seq x y z
N MET A 1 -17.11 74.52 -39.55
CA MET A 1 -16.34 74.31 -38.31
C MET A 1 -17.26 73.66 -37.28
N SER A 2 -17.11 72.36 -37.03
CA SER A 2 -17.96 71.62 -36.10
C SER A 2 -17.55 71.94 -34.66
N ALA A 3 -18.46 72.50 -33.87
CA ALA A 3 -18.24 72.77 -32.45
C ALA A 3 -17.99 71.45 -31.72
N ARG A 4 -16.76 71.24 -31.22
CA ARG A 4 -16.46 70.14 -30.29
C ARG A 4 -17.16 70.46 -28.97
N ARG A 5 -18.27 69.79 -28.70
CA ARG A 5 -18.94 69.86 -27.40
C ARG A 5 -18.05 69.16 -26.36
N GLY A 6 -17.63 69.87 -25.34
CA GLY A 6 -16.86 69.33 -24.21
C GLY A 6 -17.72 68.42 -23.34
N PHE A 7 -17.08 67.52 -22.60
CA PHE A 7 -17.73 66.63 -21.62
C PHE A 7 -18.34 67.45 -20.48
N THR A 8 -19.59 67.15 -20.12
CA THR A 8 -20.21 67.78 -18.94
C THR A 8 -19.75 67.08 -17.67
N LEU A 9 -19.66 67.83 -16.56
CA LEU A 9 -19.28 67.28 -15.25
C LEU A 9 -20.22 66.14 -14.81
N ILE A 10 -21.50 66.21 -15.20
CA ILE A 10 -22.48 65.17 -14.90
C ILE A 10 -22.23 63.87 -15.68
N GLU A 11 -21.83 63.94 -16.97
CA GLU A 11 -21.45 62.75 -17.73
C GLU A 11 -20.24 62.04 -17.13
N LEU A 12 -19.27 62.81 -16.59
CA LEU A 12 -18.08 62.25 -15.94
C LEU A 12 -18.43 61.57 -14.60
N LEU A 13 -19.34 62.15 -13.82
CA LEU A 13 -19.83 61.51 -12.58
C LEU A 13 -20.60 60.21 -12.86
N VAL A 14 -21.44 60.20 -13.90
CA VAL A 14 -22.21 59.01 -14.29
C VAL A 14 -21.29 57.91 -14.80
N THR A 15 -20.25 58.23 -15.59
CA THR A 15 -19.30 57.21 -16.08
C THR A 15 -18.49 56.60 -14.94
N ILE A 16 -17.99 57.40 -13.99
CA ILE A 16 -17.29 56.89 -12.81
C ILE A 16 -18.20 55.98 -11.97
N LEU A 17 -19.47 56.38 -11.77
CA LEU A 17 -20.44 55.58 -11.03
C LEU A 17 -20.68 54.20 -11.68
N ILE A 18 -20.90 54.18 -13.00
CA ILE A 18 -21.12 52.94 -13.75
C ILE A 18 -19.88 52.05 -13.69
N ILE A 19 -18.69 52.62 -13.90
CA ILE A 19 -17.42 51.88 -13.79
C ILE A 19 -17.25 51.30 -12.38
N GLY A 20 -17.60 52.04 -11.33
CA GLY A 20 -17.57 51.56 -9.96
C GLY A 20 -18.49 50.36 -9.72
N ILE A 21 -19.73 50.42 -10.22
CA ILE A 21 -20.70 49.31 -10.10
C ILE A 21 -20.22 48.07 -10.87
N VAL A 22 -19.80 48.25 -12.12
CA VAL A 22 -19.33 47.16 -12.98
C VAL A 22 -18.04 46.55 -12.43
N GLY A 23 -17.07 47.38 -12.03
CA GLY A 23 -15.82 46.94 -11.40
C GLY A 23 -16.06 46.18 -10.10
N GLY A 24 -17.00 46.64 -9.27
CA GLY A 24 -17.43 45.91 -8.07
C GLY A 24 -18.06 44.55 -8.39
N ALA A 25 -18.92 44.48 -9.40
CA ALA A 25 -19.56 43.24 -9.83
C ALA A 25 -18.54 42.22 -10.38
N ILE A 26 -17.62 42.66 -11.23
CA ILE A 26 -16.54 41.81 -11.78
C ILE A 26 -15.64 41.30 -10.65
N THR A 27 -15.26 42.15 -9.71
CA THR A 27 -14.42 41.74 -8.57
C THR A 27 -15.11 40.66 -7.73
N ARG A 28 -16.41 40.83 -7.43
CA ARG A 28 -17.19 39.81 -6.72
C ARG A 28 -17.26 38.48 -7.49
N LEU A 29 -17.46 38.54 -8.80
CA LEU A 29 -17.48 37.35 -9.65
C LEU A 29 -16.14 36.62 -9.62
N LEU A 30 -15.03 37.34 -9.78
CA LEU A 30 -13.68 36.76 -9.74
C LEU A 30 -13.40 36.10 -8.38
N LEU A 31 -13.74 36.74 -7.27
CA LEU A 31 -13.58 36.16 -5.93
C LEU A 31 -14.42 34.90 -5.75
N SER A 32 -15.66 34.90 -6.25
CA SER A 32 -16.52 33.72 -6.22
C SER A 32 -15.93 32.56 -7.03
N GLN A 33 -15.42 32.83 -8.23
CA GLN A 33 -14.77 31.83 -9.06
C GLN A 33 -13.51 31.27 -8.39
N THR A 34 -12.63 32.13 -7.85
CA THR A 34 -11.41 31.70 -7.16
C THR A 34 -11.73 30.76 -5.99
N ARG A 35 -12.72 31.11 -5.16
CA ARG A 35 -13.14 30.25 -4.04
C ARG A 35 -13.70 28.91 -4.50
N PHE A 36 -14.52 28.92 -5.56
CA PHE A 36 -15.04 27.68 -6.14
C PHE A 36 -13.91 26.78 -6.67
N TYR A 37 -12.97 27.35 -7.43
CA TYR A 37 -11.82 26.61 -7.94
C TYR A 37 -10.93 26.04 -6.82
N ASP A 38 -10.74 26.78 -5.72
CA ASP A 38 -9.99 26.29 -4.57
C ASP A 38 -10.70 25.12 -3.90
N GLN A 39 -12.02 25.21 -3.70
CA GLN A 39 -12.82 24.11 -3.14
C GLN A 39 -12.73 22.83 -3.98
N GLU A 40 -12.87 22.94 -5.30
CA GLU A 40 -12.73 21.81 -6.22
C GLU A 40 -11.31 21.24 -6.20
N THR A 41 -10.30 22.09 -6.10
CA THR A 41 -8.90 21.66 -6.02
C THR A 41 -8.63 20.89 -4.73
N GLN A 42 -9.11 21.36 -3.57
CA GLN A 42 -8.94 20.66 -2.31
C GLN A 42 -9.70 19.33 -2.28
N LEU A 43 -10.91 19.27 -2.86
CA LEU A 43 -11.65 18.00 -3.00
C LEU A 43 -10.91 17.00 -3.88
N ARG A 44 -10.30 17.45 -4.98
CA ARG A 44 -9.43 16.60 -5.83
C ARG A 44 -8.21 16.08 -5.07
N ARG A 45 -7.56 16.92 -4.25
CA ARG A 45 -6.42 16.51 -3.41
C ARG A 45 -6.83 15.41 -2.42
N ALA A 46 -7.96 15.55 -1.73
CA ALA A 46 -8.46 14.51 -0.82
C ALA A 46 -8.68 13.17 -1.55
N ARG A 47 -9.28 13.18 -2.74
CA ARG A 47 -9.46 11.95 -3.55
C ARG A 47 -8.13 11.35 -4.03
N PHE A 48 -7.14 12.19 -4.33
CA PHE A 48 -5.81 11.74 -4.73
C PHE A 48 -5.11 10.97 -3.61
N VAL A 49 -5.20 11.47 -2.37
CA VAL A 49 -4.65 10.81 -1.17
C VAL A 49 -5.16 9.37 -1.04
N SER A 50 -6.48 9.15 -1.15
CA SER A 50 -7.04 7.79 -1.09
C SER A 50 -6.50 6.91 -2.23
N ARG A 51 -6.46 7.40 -3.47
CA ARG A 51 -5.97 6.61 -4.62
C ARG A 51 -4.50 6.21 -4.46
N THR A 52 -3.67 7.12 -3.98
CA THR A 52 -2.25 6.84 -3.70
C THR A 52 -2.09 5.80 -2.61
N ALA A 53 -2.90 5.86 -1.54
CA ALA A 53 -2.93 4.86 -0.48
C ALA A 53 -3.25 3.46 -1.00
N ILE A 54 -4.28 3.39 -1.85
CA ILE A 54 -4.73 2.15 -2.48
C ILE A 54 -3.60 1.56 -3.31
N ASN A 55 -2.96 2.34 -4.18
CA ASN A 55 -1.86 1.86 -5.00
C ASN A 55 -0.66 1.39 -4.17
N ALA A 56 -0.33 2.09 -3.09
CA ALA A 56 0.79 1.74 -2.22
C ALA A 56 0.54 0.47 -1.38
N ALA A 57 -0.70 0.25 -0.93
CA ALA A 57 -1.05 -0.92 -0.14
C ALA A 57 -1.38 -2.16 -1.00
N LEU A 58 -2.01 -1.97 -2.17
CA LEU A 58 -2.48 -3.08 -3.00
C LEU A 58 -1.37 -3.99 -3.51
N SER A 59 -0.19 -3.45 -3.82
CA SER A 59 0.90 -4.23 -4.39
C SER A 59 1.31 -5.39 -3.48
N ASP A 60 1.58 -5.09 -2.21
CA ASP A 60 1.99 -6.10 -1.23
C ASP A 60 0.79 -6.95 -0.78
N LEU A 61 -0.36 -6.32 -0.51
CA LEU A 61 -1.54 -7.02 0.03
C LEU A 61 -2.14 -8.05 -0.93
N ARG A 62 -2.01 -7.89 -2.25
CA ARG A 62 -2.47 -8.88 -3.23
C ARG A 62 -1.62 -10.15 -3.26
N MET A 63 -0.37 -10.07 -2.81
CA MET A 63 0.55 -11.20 -2.78
C MET A 63 0.43 -12.01 -1.47
N VAL A 64 -0.36 -11.51 -0.52
CA VAL A 64 -0.63 -12.20 0.76
C VAL A 64 -1.48 -13.44 0.52
N GLU A 65 -1.10 -14.53 1.17
CA GLU A 65 -1.82 -15.80 1.18
C GLU A 65 -2.98 -15.76 2.18
N ALA A 66 -4.09 -16.41 1.85
CA ALA A 66 -5.33 -16.17 2.59
C ALA A 66 -5.43 -16.81 3.97
N THR A 67 -4.83 -17.97 4.17
CA THR A 67 -5.06 -18.82 5.35
C THR A 67 -4.02 -18.57 6.45
N GLY A 68 -2.86 -18.07 6.08
CA GLY A 68 -1.69 -17.90 6.93
C GLY A 68 -0.90 -16.65 6.58
N GLY A 69 -1.35 -15.79 5.66
CA GLY A 69 -0.65 -14.54 5.34
C GLY A 69 -0.82 -13.44 6.40
N ALA A 70 -1.91 -13.42 7.16
CA ALA A 70 -2.12 -12.42 8.22
C ALA A 70 -1.47 -12.87 9.55
N VAL A 71 -0.72 -11.98 10.20
CA VAL A 71 -0.03 -12.27 11.47
C VAL A 71 -0.72 -11.63 12.68
N SER A 72 -1.17 -10.39 12.52
CA SER A 72 -1.88 -9.64 13.56
C SER A 72 -2.75 -8.59 12.91
N ALA A 73 -3.97 -8.38 13.40
CA ALA A 73 -4.91 -7.43 12.84
C ALA A 73 -5.61 -6.62 13.94
N THR A 74 -5.79 -5.32 13.70
CA THR A 74 -6.64 -4.39 14.43
C THR A 74 -7.30 -3.44 13.43
N ALA A 75 -8.29 -2.66 13.86
CA ALA A 75 -8.97 -1.71 12.98
C ALA A 75 -8.03 -0.65 12.37
N THR A 76 -6.86 -0.37 12.96
CA THR A 76 -5.93 0.64 12.44
C THR A 76 -4.57 0.08 12.07
N ARG A 77 -4.30 -1.20 12.34
CA ARG A 77 -3.00 -1.83 12.09
C ARG A 77 -3.18 -3.25 11.59
N ILE A 78 -2.48 -3.62 10.52
CA ILE A 78 -2.44 -4.98 9.99
C ILE A 78 -0.99 -5.38 9.70
N THR A 79 -0.58 -6.54 10.19
CA THR A 79 0.72 -7.14 9.88
C THR A 79 0.49 -8.35 9.00
N VAL A 80 1.10 -8.38 7.83
CA VAL A 80 1.01 -9.47 6.85
C VAL A 80 2.39 -10.01 6.49
N ARG A 81 2.39 -11.24 5.97
CA ARG A 81 3.53 -11.90 5.34
C ARG A 81 3.46 -11.62 3.85
N ALA A 82 4.35 -10.76 3.36
CA ALA A 82 4.47 -10.44 1.94
C ALA A 82 5.67 -11.19 1.34
N PRO A 83 5.47 -12.01 0.29
CA PRO A 83 6.58 -12.63 -0.43
C PRO A 83 7.33 -11.57 -1.25
N TYR A 84 8.65 -11.52 -1.14
CA TYR A 84 9.48 -10.57 -1.89
C TYR A 84 10.43 -11.25 -2.89
N ALA A 85 10.66 -12.55 -2.73
CA ALA A 85 11.36 -13.37 -3.70
C ALA A 85 10.75 -14.76 -3.77
N ILE A 86 10.82 -15.37 -4.96
CA ILE A 86 10.26 -16.69 -5.23
C ILE A 86 11.36 -17.51 -5.93
N GLY A 87 11.42 -18.78 -5.62
CA GLY A 87 12.35 -19.70 -6.25
C GLY A 87 11.89 -21.15 -6.10
N VAL A 88 12.80 -22.04 -6.45
CA VAL A 88 12.60 -23.48 -6.29
C VAL A 88 13.73 -24.08 -5.45
N ALA A 89 13.41 -25.08 -4.64
CA ALA A 89 14.41 -25.84 -3.92
C ALA A 89 15.24 -26.71 -4.89
N CYS A 90 16.56 -26.66 -4.74
CA CYS A 90 17.53 -27.39 -5.55
C CYS A 90 18.02 -28.65 -4.83
N ALA A 91 18.41 -28.51 -3.56
CA ALA A 91 18.96 -29.59 -2.76
C ALA A 91 18.74 -29.29 -1.27
N SER A 92 18.75 -30.32 -0.43
CA SER A 92 18.71 -30.18 1.02
C SER A 92 19.78 -31.06 1.65
N SER A 93 20.53 -30.51 2.61
CA SER A 93 21.54 -31.23 3.40
C SER A 93 21.00 -31.71 4.75
N GLY A 94 19.69 -31.55 4.99
CA GLY A 94 19.04 -31.81 6.29
C GLY A 94 19.23 -30.69 7.31
N THR A 95 20.23 -29.82 7.14
CA THR A 95 20.43 -28.61 7.97
C THR A 95 20.06 -27.33 7.22
N GLU A 96 20.27 -27.31 5.91
CA GLU A 96 19.87 -26.20 5.03
C GLU A 96 19.25 -26.71 3.73
N THR A 97 18.53 -25.83 3.04
CA THR A 97 18.02 -26.08 1.70
C THR A 97 18.48 -24.99 0.75
N THR A 98 19.18 -25.40 -0.30
CA THR A 98 19.62 -24.52 -1.37
C THR A 98 18.44 -24.22 -2.29
N LEU A 99 18.23 -22.94 -2.58
CA LEU A 99 17.16 -22.41 -3.42
C LEU A 99 17.76 -21.68 -4.63
N SER A 100 17.18 -21.90 -5.80
CA SER A 100 17.36 -21.05 -6.97
C SER A 100 16.22 -20.05 -7.05
N LEU A 101 16.50 -18.80 -6.68
CA LEU A 101 15.56 -17.69 -6.77
C LEU A 101 15.48 -17.17 -8.21
N TRP A 102 14.27 -16.81 -8.62
CA TRP A 102 14.03 -16.10 -9.86
C TRP A 102 14.60 -14.67 -9.81
N PRO A 103 14.83 -14.04 -10.97
CA PRO A 103 15.24 -12.65 -11.02
C PRO A 103 14.22 -11.79 -10.29
N VAL A 104 14.72 -11.03 -9.32
CA VAL A 104 13.95 -10.07 -8.53
C VAL A 104 14.62 -8.72 -8.69
N ASP A 105 13.81 -7.66 -8.59
CA ASP A 105 14.35 -6.31 -8.58
C ASP A 105 15.41 -6.17 -7.47
N SER A 106 16.59 -5.66 -7.84
CA SER A 106 17.75 -5.60 -6.95
C SER A 106 17.50 -4.68 -5.76
N THR A 107 16.69 -3.63 -5.93
CA THR A 107 16.32 -2.71 -4.85
C THR A 107 15.34 -3.37 -3.90
N MET A 108 14.31 -4.04 -4.42
CA MET A 108 13.35 -4.78 -3.60
C MET A 108 14.04 -5.84 -2.75
N TYR A 109 14.96 -6.62 -3.34
CA TYR A 109 15.69 -7.64 -2.61
C TYR A 109 16.65 -7.06 -1.56
N ALA A 110 17.33 -5.95 -1.88
CA ALA A 110 18.29 -5.33 -0.97
C ALA A 110 17.61 -4.64 0.23
N THR A 111 16.42 -4.07 0.07
CA THR A 111 15.68 -3.41 1.17
C THR A 111 14.78 -4.37 1.95
N ALA A 112 14.58 -5.59 1.45
CA ALA A 112 13.69 -6.55 2.10
C ALA A 112 14.23 -7.01 3.46
N GLY A 113 13.33 -7.06 4.44
CA GLY A 113 13.63 -7.60 5.76
C GLY A 113 13.29 -9.09 5.83
N PHE A 114 14.26 -9.97 5.57
CA PHE A 114 14.05 -11.43 5.64
C PHE A 114 13.48 -11.82 7.02
N SER A 115 12.20 -12.19 7.04
CA SER A 115 11.48 -12.61 8.25
C SER A 115 11.32 -14.12 8.32
N GLY A 116 11.61 -14.82 7.23
CA GLY A 116 11.43 -16.25 7.10
C GLY A 116 11.23 -16.67 5.65
N TYR A 117 10.86 -17.92 5.47
CA TYR A 117 10.46 -18.45 4.18
C TYR A 117 9.21 -19.31 4.31
N ALA A 118 8.56 -19.57 3.19
CA ALA A 118 7.43 -20.46 3.10
C ALA A 118 7.59 -21.38 1.90
N TRP A 119 7.06 -22.58 1.97
CA TRP A 119 6.97 -23.45 0.81
C TRP A 119 5.53 -23.86 0.59
N ARG A 120 5.23 -24.20 -0.65
CA ARG A 120 3.92 -24.70 -1.04
C ARG A 120 4.03 -26.20 -1.34
N ASP A 121 3.26 -27.02 -0.65
CA ASP A 121 3.25 -28.46 -0.85
C ASP A 121 2.47 -28.88 -2.12
N SER A 122 2.40 -30.18 -2.40
CA SER A 122 1.69 -30.73 -3.57
C SER A 122 0.16 -30.58 -3.48
N LEU A 123 -0.39 -30.44 -2.27
CA LEU A 123 -1.78 -30.11 -2.02
C LEU A 123 -2.02 -28.60 -2.08
N GLY A 124 -0.97 -27.85 -2.40
CA GLY A 124 -0.87 -26.40 -2.55
C GLY A 124 -1.06 -25.61 -1.26
N GLN A 125 -0.91 -26.25 -0.09
CA GLN A 125 -0.92 -25.61 1.22
C GLN A 125 0.41 -24.88 1.46
N TYR A 126 0.32 -23.71 2.09
CA TYR A 126 1.49 -22.93 2.47
C TYR A 126 1.90 -23.25 3.90
N THR A 127 3.15 -23.65 4.08
CA THR A 127 3.76 -23.75 5.41
C THR A 127 4.81 -22.67 5.57
N TYR A 128 4.72 -21.95 6.68
CA TYR A 128 5.61 -20.83 7.02
C TYR A 128 6.64 -21.24 8.06
N LEU A 129 7.88 -20.80 7.86
CA LEU A 129 8.94 -20.89 8.86
C LEU A 129 9.61 -19.53 9.05
N GLU A 130 9.45 -18.97 10.24
CA GLU A 130 10.01 -17.66 10.62
C GLU A 130 11.02 -17.78 11.76
N ALA A 131 10.62 -18.40 12.87
CA ALA A 131 11.44 -18.45 14.07
C ALA A 131 12.74 -19.23 13.82
N GLY A 132 13.89 -18.58 14.08
CA GLY A 132 15.21 -19.16 13.86
C GLY A 132 15.60 -19.32 12.39
N ALA A 133 14.80 -18.80 11.45
CA ALA A 133 15.12 -18.88 10.04
C ALA A 133 16.31 -17.97 9.70
N SER A 134 17.22 -18.43 8.85
CA SER A 134 18.31 -17.62 8.31
C SER A 134 18.49 -17.83 6.81
N LEU A 135 19.07 -16.84 6.16
CA LEU A 135 19.30 -16.78 4.73
C LEU A 135 20.78 -16.47 4.49
N ALA A 136 21.44 -17.29 3.68
CA ALA A 136 22.83 -17.09 3.28
C ALA A 136 22.99 -17.26 1.77
N PRO A 137 23.98 -16.62 1.13
CA PRO A 137 24.34 -16.95 -0.25
C PRO A 137 24.80 -18.41 -0.36
N ASP A 138 24.53 -19.04 -1.51
CA ASP A 138 24.97 -20.40 -1.80
C ASP A 138 25.41 -20.53 -3.28
N ASN A 139 25.88 -21.71 -3.69
CA ASN A 139 26.53 -21.95 -4.96
C ASN A 139 25.58 -22.52 -6.03
N ALA A 140 25.59 -21.91 -7.21
CA ALA A 140 24.84 -22.37 -8.37
C ALA A 140 25.20 -23.79 -8.84
N SER A 141 26.41 -24.28 -8.54
CA SER A 141 26.80 -25.67 -8.87
C SER A 141 25.92 -26.71 -8.19
N VAL A 142 25.39 -26.41 -6.99
CA VAL A 142 24.47 -27.30 -6.25
C VAL A 142 23.15 -27.45 -7.01
N CYS A 143 22.62 -26.34 -7.55
CA CYS A 143 21.43 -26.36 -8.39
C CYS A 143 21.66 -27.08 -9.73
N ALA A 144 22.82 -26.85 -10.36
CA ALA A 144 23.18 -27.54 -11.60
C ALA A 144 23.27 -29.07 -11.42
N ALA A 145 23.84 -29.53 -10.30
CA ALA A 145 23.91 -30.96 -9.97
C ALA A 145 22.51 -31.59 -9.77
N ALA A 146 21.52 -30.78 -9.37
CA ALA A 146 20.12 -31.18 -9.24
C ALA A 146 19.29 -31.00 -10.53
N ASN A 147 19.93 -30.72 -11.67
CA ASN A 147 19.28 -30.38 -12.95
C ASN A 147 18.35 -29.15 -12.87
N VAL A 148 18.59 -28.24 -11.93
CA VAL A 148 17.87 -26.96 -11.82
C VAL A 148 18.70 -25.88 -12.52
N THR A 149 18.13 -25.28 -13.56
CA THR A 149 18.78 -24.17 -14.27
C THR A 149 18.58 -22.87 -13.51
N VAL A 150 19.68 -22.27 -13.05
CA VAL A 150 19.66 -20.93 -12.45
C VAL A 150 19.47 -19.91 -13.56
N LEU A 151 18.43 -19.08 -13.45
CA LEU A 151 18.13 -18.06 -14.45
C LEU A 151 19.18 -16.94 -14.44
N PRO A 152 19.44 -16.29 -15.60
CA PRO A 152 20.25 -15.08 -15.63
C PRO A 152 19.70 -14.01 -14.68
N GLN A 153 20.56 -13.37 -13.89
CA GLN A 153 20.17 -12.42 -12.82
C GLN A 153 19.35 -13.05 -11.67
N GLY A 154 19.17 -14.36 -11.67
CA GLY A 154 18.70 -15.10 -10.51
C GLY A 154 19.75 -15.12 -9.40
N ARG A 155 19.33 -15.57 -8.21
CA ARG A 155 20.20 -15.67 -7.04
C ARG A 155 20.11 -17.08 -6.48
N VAL A 156 21.22 -17.60 -5.97
CA VAL A 156 21.25 -18.88 -5.27
C VAL A 156 21.53 -18.61 -3.80
N VAL A 157 20.67 -19.16 -2.96
CA VAL A 157 20.68 -18.91 -1.52
C VAL A 157 20.42 -20.20 -0.76
N ALA A 158 20.96 -20.33 0.44
CA ALA A 158 20.61 -21.37 1.38
C ALA A 158 19.67 -20.79 2.44
N VAL A 159 18.56 -21.48 2.70
CA VAL A 159 17.71 -21.23 3.86
C VAL A 159 17.97 -22.25 4.95
N ARG A 160 17.96 -21.79 6.20
CA ARG A 160 18.06 -22.62 7.40
C ARG A 160 16.90 -22.33 8.33
N PRO A 161 16.42 -23.32 9.11
CA PRO A 161 16.69 -24.75 8.95
C PRO A 161 16.22 -25.26 7.58
N ALA A 162 16.60 -26.49 7.21
CA ALA A 162 16.16 -27.11 5.98
C ALA A 162 14.63 -27.24 5.90
N LEU A 163 14.11 -27.29 4.67
CA LEU A 163 12.75 -27.73 4.42
C LEU A 163 12.53 -29.13 5.06
N PRO A 164 11.36 -29.38 5.66
CA PRO A 164 11.17 -30.54 6.51
C PRO A 164 11.28 -31.85 5.73
N ALA A 165 11.83 -32.87 6.38
CA ALA A 165 11.95 -34.22 5.82
C ALA A 165 10.61 -34.90 5.52
N SER A 166 9.49 -34.32 5.98
CA SER A 166 8.15 -34.76 5.60
C SER A 166 7.82 -34.50 4.13
N LEU A 167 8.55 -33.59 3.47
CA LEU A 167 8.48 -33.44 2.02
C LEU A 167 9.20 -34.62 1.36
N PRO A 168 8.53 -35.42 0.51
CA PRO A 168 9.17 -36.53 -0.18
C PRO A 168 10.41 -36.06 -0.95
N ALA A 169 11.51 -36.81 -0.88
CA ALA A 169 12.75 -36.48 -1.60
C ALA A 169 12.53 -36.30 -3.11
N ALA A 170 11.58 -37.06 -3.69
CA ALA A 170 11.19 -36.96 -5.09
C ALA A 170 10.52 -35.62 -5.48
N THR A 171 9.91 -34.92 -4.52
CA THR A 171 9.23 -33.63 -4.74
C THR A 171 9.99 -32.45 -4.16
N LEU A 172 10.99 -32.69 -3.31
CA LEU A 172 11.81 -31.65 -2.70
C LEU A 172 12.46 -30.77 -3.79
N ILE A 173 13.10 -31.39 -4.78
CA ILE A 173 13.67 -30.67 -5.92
C ILE A 173 12.51 -30.11 -6.75
N GLY A 174 12.53 -28.80 -7.00
CA GLY A 174 11.46 -28.10 -7.71
C GLY A 174 10.31 -27.63 -6.81
N THR A 175 10.31 -27.94 -5.50
CA THR A 175 9.33 -27.38 -4.57
C THR A 175 9.40 -25.84 -4.62
N PRO A 176 8.29 -25.12 -4.87
CA PRO A 176 8.28 -23.67 -4.87
C PRO A 176 8.43 -23.13 -3.44
N VAL A 177 9.41 -22.24 -3.28
CA VAL A 177 9.75 -21.59 -2.01
C VAL A 177 9.67 -20.07 -2.18
N PHE A 178 9.12 -19.41 -1.17
CA PHE A 178 8.90 -17.97 -1.10
C PHE A 178 9.71 -17.41 0.06
N LEU A 179 10.55 -16.42 -0.21
CA LEU A 179 11.15 -15.64 0.87
C LEU A 179 10.15 -14.57 1.29
N ILE A 180 9.89 -14.47 2.58
CA ILE A 180 8.86 -13.60 3.13
C ILE A 180 9.46 -12.52 4.01
N GLN A 181 8.79 -11.38 3.99
CA GLN A 181 9.01 -10.31 4.95
C GLN A 181 7.69 -9.98 5.64
N ARG A 182 7.78 -9.58 6.90
CA ARG A 182 6.63 -9.07 7.65
C ARG A 182 6.52 -7.58 7.45
N VAL A 183 5.38 -7.16 6.95
CA VAL A 183 5.07 -5.75 6.68
C VAL A 183 3.85 -5.37 7.51
N THR A 184 4.00 -4.30 8.29
CA THR A 184 2.92 -3.70 9.07
C THR A 184 2.42 -2.45 8.36
N TYR A 185 1.14 -2.45 8.00
CA TYR A 185 0.43 -1.25 7.58
C TYR A 185 -0.33 -0.67 8.76
N GLU A 186 -0.21 0.64 8.99
CA GLU A 186 -0.82 1.29 10.15
C GLU A 186 -1.30 2.70 9.84
N PHE A 187 -2.52 3.02 10.28
CA PHE A 187 -2.97 4.40 10.42
C PHE A 187 -2.46 4.95 11.76
N LYS A 188 -1.46 5.83 11.71
CA LYS A 188 -0.91 6.55 12.87
C LYS A 188 -0.68 8.02 12.52
N SER A 189 -0.36 8.83 13.52
CA SER A 189 -0.10 10.27 13.34
C SER A 189 0.94 10.52 12.23
N SER A 190 0.63 11.48 11.36
CA SER A 190 1.51 11.95 10.28
C SER A 190 2.65 12.79 10.86
N VAL A 191 3.87 12.59 10.34
CA VAL A 191 5.02 13.47 10.62
C VAL A 191 5.00 14.65 9.64
N ALA A 192 4.59 14.42 8.39
CA ALA A 192 4.49 15.47 7.39
C ALA A 192 3.39 16.51 7.69
N LEU A 193 2.27 16.08 8.30
CA LEU A 193 1.11 16.92 8.62
C LEU A 193 0.68 16.71 10.08
N PRO A 194 1.27 17.46 11.03
CA PRO A 194 0.95 17.32 12.45
C PRO A 194 -0.55 17.44 12.75
N GLY A 195 -1.06 16.55 13.60
CA GLY A 195 -2.48 16.49 13.97
C GLY A 195 -3.37 15.75 12.97
N ARG A 196 -2.81 15.19 11.88
CA ARG A 196 -3.51 14.33 10.93
C ARG A 196 -3.01 12.89 11.02
N MET A 197 -3.79 11.96 10.46
CA MET A 197 -3.39 10.57 10.33
C MET A 197 -2.70 10.34 8.97
N ALA A 198 -1.80 9.38 8.91
CA ALA A 198 -1.18 8.91 7.69
C ALA A 198 -1.22 7.38 7.65
N LEU A 199 -1.16 6.82 6.44
CA LEU A 199 -0.91 5.40 6.25
C LEU A 199 0.60 5.18 6.24
N TRP A 200 1.06 4.34 7.14
CA TRP A 200 2.46 3.95 7.28
C TRP A 200 2.67 2.51 6.86
N ARG A 201 3.87 2.23 6.36
CA ARG A 201 4.36 0.88 6.08
C ARG A 201 5.63 0.66 6.87
N THR A 202 5.70 -0.42 7.64
CA THR A 202 6.88 -0.76 8.43
C THR A 202 7.33 -2.17 8.11
N ILE A 203 8.60 -2.33 7.72
CA ILE A 203 9.23 -3.64 7.56
C ILE A 203 9.65 -4.10 8.96
N VAL A 204 8.99 -5.12 9.50
CA VAL A 204 9.14 -5.51 10.91
C VAL A 204 10.58 -5.92 11.23
N GLN A 205 11.24 -6.63 10.33
CA GLN A 205 12.58 -7.16 10.57
C GLN A 205 13.65 -6.05 10.65
N THR A 206 13.54 -5.01 9.81
CA THR A 206 14.53 -3.91 9.76
C THR A 206 14.12 -2.74 10.64
N GLY A 207 12.85 -2.65 11.03
CA GLY A 207 12.26 -1.50 11.71
C GLY A 207 12.07 -0.27 10.80
N GLN A 208 12.42 -0.37 9.51
CA GLN A 208 12.24 0.72 8.56
C GLN A 208 10.76 1.04 8.43
N SER A 209 10.40 2.30 8.70
CA SER A 209 9.02 2.79 8.72
C SER A 209 8.90 4.00 7.79
N ASP A 210 8.06 3.86 6.77
CA ASP A 210 7.83 4.86 5.75
C ASP A 210 6.40 5.41 5.86
N GLU A 211 6.26 6.73 5.91
CA GLU A 211 4.98 7.40 5.77
C GLU A 211 4.58 7.39 4.30
N LEU A 212 3.60 6.57 3.92
CA LEU A 212 3.24 6.38 2.52
C LEU A 212 2.39 7.53 1.99
N VAL A 213 1.37 7.92 2.76
CA VAL A 213 0.43 8.96 2.33
C VAL A 213 -0.35 9.55 3.50
N ALA A 214 -0.62 10.85 3.41
CA ALA A 214 -1.39 11.67 4.33
C ALA A 214 -2.13 12.76 3.52
N PRO A 215 -3.15 13.45 4.08
CA PRO A 215 -3.74 13.23 5.38
C PRO A 215 -5.03 12.41 5.35
N PHE A 216 -5.22 11.60 6.38
CA PHE A 216 -6.48 10.94 6.72
C PHE A 216 -7.10 11.54 7.97
N ASP A 217 -8.41 11.38 8.07
CA ASP A 217 -9.16 11.55 9.30
C ASP A 217 -8.91 10.40 10.29
N THR A 218 -9.23 10.61 11.57
CA THR A 218 -9.09 9.57 12.62
C THR A 218 -10.04 8.38 12.45
N THR A 219 -11.03 8.52 11.56
CA THR A 219 -11.98 7.45 11.22
C THR A 219 -11.45 6.45 10.19
N ALA A 220 -10.29 6.71 9.56
CA ALA A 220 -9.69 5.79 8.60
C ALA A 220 -9.28 4.47 9.26
N LYS A 221 -9.68 3.35 8.64
CA LYS A 221 -9.57 2.02 9.26
C LYS A 221 -9.56 0.88 8.25
N PHE A 222 -9.11 -0.27 8.72
CA PHE A 222 -9.26 -1.57 8.09
C PHE A 222 -10.53 -2.26 8.59
N ARG A 223 -11.24 -2.86 7.65
CA ARG A 223 -12.35 -3.79 7.85
C ARG A 223 -11.97 -5.12 7.22
N PHE A 224 -12.62 -6.19 7.62
CA PHE A 224 -12.14 -7.55 7.37
C PHE A 224 -13.17 -8.35 6.59
N PHE A 225 -12.74 -8.94 5.48
CA PHE A 225 -13.49 -10.00 4.82
C PHE A 225 -13.13 -11.33 5.47
N VAL A 226 -14.14 -12.12 5.81
CA VAL A 226 -13.99 -13.38 6.55
C VAL A 226 -14.65 -14.49 5.75
N ALA A 227 -14.07 -15.69 5.81
CA ALA A 227 -14.66 -16.87 5.20
C ALA A 227 -16.12 -17.06 5.64
N GLY A 228 -17.01 -17.25 4.67
CA GLY A 228 -18.44 -17.41 4.90
C GLY A 228 -19.24 -16.12 5.09
N SER A 229 -18.61 -14.94 4.96
CA SER A 229 -19.29 -13.64 4.92
C SER A 229 -19.01 -12.91 3.62
N ASP A 230 -20.08 -12.41 2.98
CA ASP A 230 -19.98 -11.61 1.77
C ASP A 230 -19.77 -10.11 2.05
N THR A 231 -19.78 -9.72 3.34
CA THR A 231 -19.63 -8.32 3.75
C THR A 231 -18.45 -8.12 4.69
N ALA A 232 -17.77 -6.98 4.56
CA ALA A 232 -16.66 -6.61 5.42
C ALA A 232 -17.16 -6.20 6.82
N GLN A 233 -16.54 -6.75 7.85
CA GLN A 233 -16.86 -6.46 9.26
C GLN A 233 -15.77 -5.61 9.93
N SER A 234 -16.15 -4.79 10.91
CA SER A 234 -15.18 -3.99 11.69
C SER A 234 -14.48 -4.79 12.79
N THR A 235 -15.07 -5.92 13.20
CA THR A 235 -14.51 -6.80 14.23
C THR A 235 -13.44 -7.70 13.62
N VAL A 236 -12.26 -7.69 14.22
CA VAL A 236 -11.18 -8.61 13.84
C VAL A 236 -11.63 -10.04 14.11
N PRO A 237 -11.48 -10.98 13.16
CA PRO A 237 -11.82 -12.37 13.39
C PRO A 237 -10.96 -12.98 14.48
N THR A 238 -11.56 -13.84 15.32
CA THR A 238 -10.83 -14.56 16.38
C THR A 238 -9.73 -15.46 15.80
N ALA A 239 -10.01 -16.08 14.65
CA ALA A 239 -9.04 -16.85 13.88
C ALA A 239 -8.60 -16.06 12.64
N LEU A 240 -7.36 -15.57 12.62
CA LEU A 240 -6.82 -14.83 11.46
C LEU A 240 -6.73 -15.70 10.19
N ALA A 241 -6.71 -17.02 10.33
CA ALA A 241 -6.79 -17.95 9.21
C ALA A 241 -8.12 -17.92 8.45
N ALA A 242 -9.16 -17.35 9.06
CA ALA A 242 -10.44 -17.12 8.40
C ALA A 242 -10.47 -15.81 7.59
N LEU A 243 -9.43 -14.97 7.67
CA LEU A 243 -9.35 -13.74 6.87
C LEU A 243 -9.29 -14.08 5.37
N ARG A 244 -10.00 -13.35 4.53
CA ARG A 244 -9.95 -13.50 3.06
C ARG A 244 -9.52 -12.24 2.36
N GLY A 245 -9.48 -11.12 3.09
CA GLY A 245 -9.09 -9.85 2.55
C GLY A 245 -9.36 -8.72 3.53
N LEU A 246 -9.07 -7.52 3.05
CA LEU A 246 -9.22 -6.27 3.78
C LEU A 246 -10.09 -5.33 2.97
N GLU A 247 -10.94 -4.60 3.65
CA GLU A 247 -11.56 -3.39 3.12
C GLU A 247 -10.87 -2.19 3.77
N LEU A 248 -10.34 -1.29 2.94
CA LEU A 248 -9.72 -0.05 3.38
C LEU A 248 -10.80 1.02 3.32
N ASP A 249 -11.24 1.50 4.49
CA ASP A 249 -12.15 2.63 4.63
C ASP A 249 -11.30 3.91 4.79
N LEU A 250 -11.08 4.59 3.66
CA LEU A 250 -10.15 5.70 3.54
C LEU A 250 -10.92 7.03 3.56
N ASN A 251 -11.02 7.63 4.74
CA ASN A 251 -11.53 8.99 4.88
C ASN A 251 -10.38 10.01 4.74
N ALA A 252 -10.04 10.35 3.49
CA ALA A 252 -8.96 11.27 3.19
C ALA A 252 -9.38 12.73 3.34
N GLN A 253 -8.42 13.58 3.68
CA GLN A 253 -8.61 15.01 3.84
C GLN A 253 -7.73 15.78 2.86
N SER A 254 -8.11 17.03 2.56
CA SER A 254 -7.20 17.97 1.91
C SER A 254 -6.15 18.47 2.90
N GLU A 255 -4.96 18.83 2.41
CA GLU A 255 -3.85 19.31 3.26
C GLU A 255 -4.23 20.59 4.02
N ARG A 256 -5.06 21.44 3.40
CA ARG A 256 -5.57 22.67 4.01
C ARG A 256 -7.06 22.84 3.79
N ALA A 257 -7.67 23.71 4.60
CA ALA A 257 -9.01 24.20 4.34
C ALA A 257 -9.03 25.09 3.08
N PRO A 258 -10.08 25.00 2.25
CA PRO A 258 -10.32 25.97 1.19
C PRO A 258 -10.53 27.38 1.75
N GLU A 259 -10.27 28.39 0.94
CA GLU A 259 -10.50 29.78 1.33
C GLU A 259 -11.96 30.01 1.77
N GLY A 260 -12.13 30.65 2.93
CA GLY A 260 -13.45 30.93 3.52
C GLY A 260 -14.08 29.76 4.27
N MET A 261 -13.37 28.64 4.46
CA MET A 261 -13.82 27.52 5.29
C MET A 261 -12.86 27.23 6.44
N ALA A 262 -13.41 26.69 7.54
CA ALA A 262 -12.65 26.35 8.74
C ALA A 262 -12.06 24.93 8.72
N ALA A 263 -12.58 24.05 7.85
CA ALA A 263 -12.22 22.64 7.81
C ALA A 263 -11.69 22.21 6.43
N PRO A 264 -10.75 21.25 6.37
CA PRO A 264 -10.37 20.57 5.14
C PRO A 264 -11.57 19.93 4.43
N LYS A 265 -11.47 19.80 3.10
CA LYS A 265 -12.40 18.95 2.35
C LYS A 265 -12.09 17.49 2.66
N GLN A 266 -13.13 16.68 2.78
CA GLN A 266 -13.02 15.25 3.01
C GLN A 266 -13.52 14.49 1.79
N ALA A 267 -12.93 13.32 1.54
CA ALA A 267 -13.40 12.38 0.53
C ALA A 267 -13.25 10.96 1.08
N GLN A 268 -14.39 10.30 1.28
CA GLN A 268 -14.40 8.89 1.66
C GLN A 268 -14.26 8.02 0.41
N VAL A 269 -13.34 7.08 0.46
CA VAL A 269 -13.16 6.04 -0.55
C VAL A 269 -13.06 4.71 0.17
N VAL A 270 -13.86 3.74 -0.26
CA VAL A 270 -13.81 2.37 0.25
C VAL A 270 -13.30 1.48 -0.86
N THR A 271 -12.30 0.64 -0.57
CA THR A 271 -11.82 -0.36 -1.52
C THR A 271 -11.61 -1.70 -0.84
N ALA A 272 -11.82 -2.78 -1.60
CA ALA A 272 -11.56 -4.14 -1.16
C ALA A 272 -10.25 -4.67 -1.76
N VAL A 273 -9.54 -5.47 -0.97
CA VAL A 273 -8.34 -6.20 -1.36
C VAL A 273 -8.49 -7.62 -0.87
N PHE A 274 -8.71 -8.55 -1.80
CA PHE A 274 -8.76 -9.97 -1.48
C PHE A 274 -7.36 -10.58 -1.57
N PHE A 275 -7.09 -11.50 -0.66
CA PHE A 275 -5.88 -12.30 -0.67
C PHE A 275 -6.03 -13.35 -1.78
N ASN A 276 -5.33 -13.14 -2.89
CA ASN A 276 -5.52 -13.91 -4.12
C ASN A 276 -4.70 -15.20 -4.15
N ASN A 277 -3.70 -15.32 -3.30
CA ASN A 277 -2.88 -16.51 -3.23
C ASN A 277 -3.61 -17.55 -2.35
N GLN A 278 -4.59 -18.24 -2.94
CA GLN A 278 -5.39 -19.29 -2.30
C GLN A 278 -5.32 -20.58 -3.10
N LEU A 279 -5.61 -21.69 -2.40
CA LEU A 279 -5.96 -22.93 -3.05
C LEU A 279 -7.29 -22.78 -3.79
N LYS A 280 -7.28 -23.13 -5.08
CA LYS A 280 -8.50 -23.35 -5.86
C LYS A 280 -8.90 -24.81 -5.75
#